data_AF-A0A2G8SLJ2-F1
#
_entry.id   AF-A0A2G8SLJ2-F1
#
_cell.length_a   1.000
_cell.length_b   1.000
_cell.length_c   1.000
_cell.angle_alpha   90.00
_cell.angle_beta   90.00
_cell.angle_gamma   90.00
#
_symmetry.space_group_name_H-M   'P 1'
#
loop_
_entity.id
_entity.type
_entity.pdbx_description
1 polymer ?
#
loop_
_entity_poly.entity_id
_entity_poly.type
_entity_poly.pdbx_seq_one_letter_code
_entity_poly.pdbx_strand_id
1 'polypeptide(L)'
;MADKLDEGQDVSWKWGATGVAEGTVAEIVEEGKAQVTSDKGKTVSRNARPGDPAVKIARDGNDVVKLAHELNEVEEASEADVEA
;
A
#
# COMPACT_ATOMS: atom_id res chain seq x y z
N MET A 1 -8.41 -1.03 17.22
CA MET A 1 -7.04 -0.48 17.15
C MET A 1 -6.89 -0.05 15.71
N ALA A 2 -6.36 1.16 15.44
CA ALA A 2 -6.26 1.64 14.06
C ALA A 2 -5.54 0.58 13.22
N ASP A 3 -6.17 0.14 12.15
CA ASP A 3 -5.70 -0.86 11.21
C ASP A 3 -4.40 -0.33 10.59
N LYS A 4 -3.30 -0.59 11.29
CA LYS A 4 -1.97 -0.19 10.91
C LYS A 4 -1.56 -1.22 9.87
N LEU A 5 -1.50 -0.77 8.63
CA LEU A 5 -0.76 -1.49 7.61
C LEU A 5 0.67 -1.69 8.13
N ASP A 6 1.25 -2.87 7.87
CA ASP A 6 2.62 -3.18 8.21
C ASP A 6 3.50 -3.27 6.95
N GLU A 7 4.80 -3.02 7.10
CA GLU A 7 5.76 -3.23 6.02
C GLU A 7 5.83 -4.72 5.64
N GLY A 8 5.70 -5.01 4.35
CA GLY A 8 5.60 -6.38 3.84
C GLY A 8 4.17 -6.93 3.77
N GLN A 9 3.15 -6.17 4.20
CA GLN A 9 1.76 -6.59 4.08
C GLN A 9 1.24 -6.41 2.65
N ASP A 10 0.40 -7.34 2.19
CA ASP A 10 -0.29 -7.23 0.91
C ASP A 10 -1.56 -6.39 1.02
N VAL A 11 -1.67 -5.43 0.10
CA VAL A 11 -2.74 -4.44 0.06
C VAL A 11 -3.33 -4.33 -1.34
N SER A 12 -4.63 -4.07 -1.39
CA SER A 12 -5.38 -3.86 -2.62
C SER A 12 -6.06 -2.49 -2.64
N TRP A 13 -6.15 -1.88 -3.82
CA TRP A 13 -6.81 -0.59 -3.99
C TRP A 13 -7.49 -0.48 -5.35
N LYS A 14 -8.46 0.43 -5.46
CA LYS A 14 -9.10 0.70 -6.74
C LYS A 14 -8.17 1.45 -7.69
N TRP A 15 -7.96 0.86 -8.86
CA TRP A 15 -7.22 1.40 -9.98
C TRP A 15 -8.19 1.70 -11.15
N GLY A 16 -8.41 2.99 -11.43
CA GLY A 16 -9.29 3.43 -12.50
C GLY A 16 -10.77 3.09 -12.24
N ALA A 17 -11.57 2.99 -13.32
CA ALA A 17 -13.02 2.81 -13.23
C ALA A 17 -13.45 1.35 -12.95
N THR A 18 -12.62 0.37 -13.31
CA THR A 18 -13.02 -1.06 -13.29
C THR A 18 -11.94 -1.99 -12.74
N GLY A 19 -10.78 -1.47 -12.36
CA GLY A 19 -9.66 -2.28 -11.88
C GLY A 19 -9.48 -2.20 -10.38
N VAL A 20 -9.07 -3.31 -9.78
CA VAL A 20 -8.34 -3.34 -8.51
C VAL A 20 -6.90 -3.67 -8.83
N ALA A 21 -5.98 -3.02 -8.13
CA ALA A 21 -4.57 -3.31 -8.19
C ALA A 21 -4.13 -3.77 -6.80
N GLU A 22 -3.16 -4.66 -6.81
CA GLU A 22 -2.59 -5.29 -5.62
C GLU A 22 -1.09 -4.98 -5.59
N GLY A 23 -0.52 -5.05 -4.41
CA GLY A 23 0.92 -4.88 -4.20
C GLY A 23 1.27 -4.96 -2.73
N THR A 24 2.56 -4.93 -2.45
CA THR A 24 3.10 -5.14 -1.12
C THR A 24 3.59 -3.82 -0.53
N VAL A 25 3.28 -3.57 0.73
CA VAL A 25 3.74 -2.37 1.44
C VAL A 25 5.25 -2.39 1.55
N ALA A 26 5.90 -1.39 0.97
CA ALA A 26 7.34 -1.24 1.00
C ALA A 26 7.81 -0.32 2.14
N GLU A 27 7.06 0.74 2.43
CA GLU A 27 7.38 1.71 3.49
C GLU A 27 6.13 2.51 3.86
N ILE A 28 6.01 2.90 5.13
CA ILE A 28 4.90 3.74 5.62
C ILE A 28 5.46 5.05 6.15
N VAL A 29 4.98 6.14 5.56
CA VAL A 29 5.36 7.51 5.93
C VAL A 29 4.20 8.11 6.69
N GLU A 30 4.31 8.18 8.02
CA GLU A 30 3.26 8.74 8.88
C GLU A 30 3.16 10.26 8.79
N GLU A 31 4.29 10.95 8.61
CA GLU A 31 4.34 12.40 8.50
C GLU A 31 5.25 12.83 7.34
N GLY A 32 4.81 13.81 6.55
CA GLY A 32 5.58 14.38 5.45
C GLY A 32 5.08 14.00 4.06
N LYS A 33 6.01 13.75 3.13
CA LYS A 33 5.71 13.48 1.72
C LYS A 33 6.40 12.20 1.28
N ALA A 34 5.62 11.22 0.86
CA ALA A 34 6.11 10.02 0.23
C ALA A 34 6.16 10.22 -1.29
N GLN A 35 7.26 9.81 -1.91
CA GLN A 35 7.49 9.90 -3.34
C GLN A 35 8.14 8.62 -3.83
N VAL A 36 7.66 8.12 -4.96
CA VAL A 36 8.23 6.99 -5.69
C VAL A 36 8.38 7.37 -7.15
N THR A 37 9.42 6.81 -7.78
CA THR A 37 9.68 7.01 -9.20
C THR A 37 9.48 5.68 -9.90
N SER A 38 8.44 5.62 -10.72
CA SER A 38 8.16 4.51 -11.62
C SER A 38 9.30 4.30 -12.62
N ASP A 39 9.57 3.05 -13.01
CA ASP A 39 10.55 2.70 -14.06
C ASP A 39 10.31 3.40 -15.40
N LYS A 40 9.06 3.81 -15.66
CA LYS A 40 8.67 4.58 -16.85
C LYS A 40 8.95 6.09 -16.73
N GLY A 41 9.73 6.53 -15.75
CA GLY A 41 10.05 7.94 -15.51
C GLY A 41 8.88 8.79 -15.01
N LYS A 42 7.86 8.16 -14.42
CA LYS A 42 6.74 8.87 -13.79
C LYS A 42 6.98 8.97 -12.30
N THR A 43 6.91 10.18 -11.75
CA THR A 43 7.03 10.39 -10.30
C THR A 43 5.64 10.47 -9.69
N VAL A 44 5.33 9.55 -8.77
CA VAL A 44 4.09 9.56 -8.00
C VAL A 44 4.42 10.08 -6.61
N SER A 45 3.64 11.03 -6.11
CA SER A 45 3.85 11.60 -4.77
C SER A 45 2.54 11.78 -4.03
N ARG A 46 2.57 11.52 -2.72
CA ARG A 46 1.46 11.73 -1.80
C ARG A 46 1.96 12.35 -0.51
N ASN A 47 1.15 13.21 0.08
CA ASN A 47 1.44 13.84 1.36
C ASN A 47 0.71 13.06 2.45
N ALA A 48 1.47 12.53 3.40
CA ALA A 48 0.95 11.92 4.60
C ALA A 48 0.22 12.98 5.43
N ARG A 49 -0.86 12.57 6.09
CA ARG A 49 -1.69 13.45 6.93
C ARG A 49 -1.85 12.82 8.30
N PRO A 50 -2.11 13.62 9.34
CA PRO A 50 -2.39 13.09 10.67
C PRO A 50 -3.63 12.19 10.63
N GLY A 51 -3.43 10.90 10.89
CA GLY A 51 -4.46 9.84 10.81
C GLY A 51 -4.56 9.14 9.44
N ASP A 52 -3.77 9.55 8.45
CA ASP A 52 -3.77 8.97 7.12
C ASP A 52 -2.34 8.97 6.54
N PRO A 53 -1.53 7.97 6.93
CA PRO A 53 -0.15 7.86 6.51
C PRO A 53 -0.06 7.56 5.01
N ALA A 54 1.03 7.99 4.38
CA ALA A 54 1.32 7.69 2.99
C ALA A 54 2.14 6.39 2.89
N VAL A 55 1.60 5.42 2.19
CA VAL A 55 2.13 4.07 2.05
C VAL A 55 2.74 3.91 0.66
N LYS A 56 4.02 3.59 0.61
CA LYS A 56 4.72 3.17 -0.60
C LYS A 56 4.41 1.71 -0.83
N ILE A 57 3.98 1.37 -2.04
CA ILE A 57 3.60 0.02 -2.42
C ILE A 57 4.49 -0.38 -3.59
N ALA A 58 5.24 -1.44 -3.39
CA ALA A 58 6.05 -2.07 -4.43
C ALA A 58 5.22 -3.14 -5.15
N ARG A 59 5.37 -3.20 -6.47
CA ARG A 59 4.77 -4.25 -7.30
C ARG A 59 5.61 -4.49 -8.54
N ASP A 60 5.43 -5.65 -9.15
CA ASP A 60 6.11 -6.01 -10.40
C ASP A 60 5.89 -4.98 -11.52
N GLY A 61 6.97 -4.25 -11.81
CA GLY A 61 7.08 -3.33 -12.94
C GLY A 61 6.60 -1.90 -12.69
N ASN A 62 6.09 -1.53 -11.50
CA ASN A 62 5.88 -0.12 -11.16
C ASN A 62 5.54 0.14 -9.68
N ASP A 63 6.38 0.86 -8.95
CA ASP A 63 6.06 1.37 -7.61
C ASP A 63 4.97 2.46 -7.63
N VAL A 64 4.14 2.48 -6.59
CA VAL A 64 3.12 3.51 -6.38
C VAL A 64 3.11 3.98 -4.94
N VAL A 65 2.48 5.13 -4.71
CA VAL A 65 2.28 5.64 -3.36
C VAL A 65 0.82 6.03 -3.18
N LYS A 66 0.23 5.53 -2.11
CA LYS A 66 -1.19 5.63 -1.79
C LYS A 66 -1.38 5.97 -0.33
N LEU A 67 -2.53 6.51 0.04
CA LEU A 67 -2.85 6.79 1.43
C LEU A 67 -3.48 5.58 2.06
N ALA A 68 -3.24 5.34 3.35
CA ALA A 68 -3.75 4.16 4.04
C ALA A 68 -5.28 4.00 3.92
N HIS A 69 -6.05 5.10 3.97
CA HIS A 69 -7.51 5.03 3.79
C HIS A 69 -7.97 4.60 2.39
N GLU A 70 -7.10 4.66 1.37
CA GLU A 70 -7.41 4.19 0.01
C GLU A 70 -7.13 2.69 -0.17
N LEU A 71 -6.41 2.09 0.79
CA LEU A 71 -5.95 0.72 0.74
C LEU A 71 -6.89 -0.17 1.53
N ASN A 72 -7.08 -1.38 1.02
CA ASN A 72 -7.80 -2.45 1.68
C ASN A 72 -6.75 -3.51 1.96
N GLU A 73 -6.67 -3.96 3.20
CA GLU A 73 -5.89 -5.16 3.53
C GLU A 73 -6.37 -6.31 2.66
N VAL A 74 -5.43 -6.99 2.03
CA VAL A 74 -5.71 -8.32 1.50
C VAL A 74 -5.51 -9.22 2.70
N GLU A 75 -6.60 -9.65 3.35
CA GLU A 75 -6.52 -10.84 4.19
C GLU A 75 -6.15 -12.00 3.26
N GLU A 76 -4.85 -12.17 3.02
CA GLU A 76 -4.30 -13.49 2.74
C GLU A 76 -4.72 -14.32 3.93
N ALA A 77 -5.73 -15.17 3.73
CA ALA A 77 -6.24 -16.07 4.73
C ALA A 77 -5.06 -16.65 5.50
N SER A 78 -4.95 -16.31 6.78
CA SER A 78 -3.99 -16.92 7.69
C SER A 78 -4.29 -18.41 7.71
N GLU A 79 -3.64 -19.14 6.82
CA GLU A 79 -3.56 -20.60 6.79
C GLU A 79 -2.61 -20.99 7.92
N ALA A 80 -3.11 -20.85 9.16
CA ALA A 80 -2.44 -21.27 10.38
C ALA A 80 -3.48 -21.78 11.39
N ASP A 81 -4.30 -22.74 10.96
CA ASP A 81 -4.88 -23.76 11.84
C ASP A 81 -4.75 -25.12 11.13
N VAL A 82 -3.51 -25.59 10.99
CA VAL A 82 -3.18 -26.99 10.73
C VAL A 82 -2.24 -27.42 11.86
N GLU A 83 -2.76 -27.55 13.08
CA GLU A 83 -2.12 -28.32 14.15
C GLU A 83 -3.18 -28.91 15.09
N ALA A 84 -3.51 -30.21 14.89
CA ALA A 84 -3.50 -31.28 15.91
C ALA A 84 -4.25 -32.53 15.43
#